data_AF-A0A7C5PAY1-F1
#
_entry.id   AF-A0A7C5PAY1-F1
#
_cell.length_a   1.000
_cell.length_b   1.000
_cell.length_c   1.000
_cell.angle_alpha   90.00
_cell.angle_beta   90.00
_cell.angle_gamma   90.00
#
_symmetry.space_group_name_H-M   'P 1'
#
loop_
_entity.id
_entity.type
_entity.pdbx_description
1 polymer ?
#
loop_
_entity_poly.entity_id
_entity_poly.type
_entity_poly.pdbx_seq_one_letter_code
_entity_poly.pdbx_strand_id
1 'polypeptide(L)' 'MEYTKYEKARMIGARALQIAMGAPFVIKISKEQLEELQYNPIRIAELEYNKGVIPLSIKRPLPARAIDNEGAEAKA' A
#
# COMPACT_ATOMS: atom_id res chain seq x y z
N MET A 1 -13.58 -4.78 3.67
CA MET A 1 -12.73 -5.53 2.72
C MET A 1 -11.50 -5.93 3.51
N GLU A 2 -11.30 -7.22 3.78
CA GLU A 2 -10.15 -7.67 4.56
C GLU A 2 -8.93 -7.87 3.65
N TYR A 3 -7.82 -7.24 4.03
CA TYR A 3 -6.52 -7.44 3.40
C TYR A 3 -5.84 -8.68 3.99
N THR A 4 -5.13 -9.43 3.16
CA THR A 4 -4.31 -10.54 3.67
C THR A 4 -3.18 -10.01 4.55
N LYS A 5 -2.61 -10.86 5.42
CA LYS A 5 -1.44 -10.48 6.24
C LYS A 5 -0.27 -9.96 5.40
N TYR A 6 -0.08 -10.50 4.20
CA TYR A 6 0.97 -10.09 3.26
C TYR A 6 0.70 -8.71 2.66
N GLU A 7 -0.53 -8.48 2.24
CA GLU A 7 -1.00 -7.21 1.72
C GLU A 7 -0.89 -6.10 2.75
N LYS A 8 -1.36 -6.37 3.98
CA LYS A 8 -1.25 -5.44 5.11
C LYS A 8 0.20 -5.05 5.36
N ALA A 9 1.09 -6.03 5.49
CA ALA A 9 2.52 -5.78 5.71
C ALA A 9 3.14 -4.97 4.55
N ARG A 10 2.79 -5.29 3.30
CA ARG A 10 3.33 -4.59 2.12
C ARG A 10 2.85 -3.16 2.01
N MET A 11 1.58 -2.89 2.32
CA MET A 11 1.04 -1.52 2.30
C MET A 11 1.69 -0.63 3.34
N ILE A 12 1.80 -1.12 4.59
CA ILE A 12 2.45 -0.36 5.67
C ILE A 12 3.92 -0.11 5.32
N GLY A 13 4.64 -1.14 4.86
CA GLY A 13 6.05 -1.00 4.48
C GLY A 13 6.28 -0.03 3.32
N ALA A 14 5.50 -0.13 2.24
CA ALA A 14 5.62 0.77 1.10
C ALA A 14 5.26 2.21 1.47
N ARG A 15 4.23 2.40 2.31
CA ARG A 15 3.83 3.73 2.79
C ARG A 15 4.85 4.34 3.74
N ALA A 16 5.42 3.55 4.65
CA ALA A 16 6.49 3.99 5.53
C ALA A 16 7.72 4.48 4.74
N LEU A 17 8.07 3.81 3.63
CA LEU A 17 9.14 4.25 2.74
C LEU A 17 8.82 5.62 2.11
N GLN A 18 7.60 5.83 1.62
CA GLN A 18 7.19 7.13 1.08
C GLN A 18 7.33 8.25 2.12
N ILE A 19 6.89 8.00 3.35
CA ILE A 19 7.02 8.95 4.46
C ILE A 19 8.48 9.27 4.76
N ALA A 20 9.35 8.25 4.80
CA ALA A 20 10.78 8.43 5.02
C ALA A 20 11.44 9.29 3.91
N MET A 21 10.89 9.27 2.70
CA MET A 21 11.33 10.10 1.58
C MET A 21 10.72 11.52 1.57
N GLY A 22 9.99 11.90 2.62
CA GLY A 22 9.36 13.22 2.74
C GLY A 22 8.03 13.37 2.01
N ALA A 23 7.37 12.26 1.65
CA ALA A 23 6.02 12.33 1.11
C ALA A 23 5.04 12.91 2.15
N PRO A 24 4.05 13.72 1.72
CA PRO A 24 3.10 14.32 2.64
C PRO A 24 2.19 13.27 3.29
N PHE A 25 1.80 13.56 4.53
CA PHE A 25 0.80 12.77 5.25
C PHE A 25 -0.60 13.06 4.71
N VAL A 26 -1.42 12.02 4.58
CA VAL A 26 -2.83 12.18 4.18
C VAL A 26 -3.68 12.64 5.37
N ILE A 27 -3.24 12.29 6.58
CA ILE A 27 -3.91 12.63 7.82
C ILE A 27 -3.35 13.93 8.42
N LYS A 28 -4.21 14.68 9.11
CA LYS A 28 -3.77 15.78 9.97
C LYS A 28 -3.16 15.17 11.24
N ILE A 29 -1.85 15.32 11.41
CA ILE A 29 -1.10 14.93 12.60
C ILE A 29 -0.66 16.22 13.29
N SER A 30 -0.96 16.39 14.59
CA SER A 30 -0.43 17.52 15.36
C SER A 30 1.07 17.32 15.65
N LYS A 31 1.78 18.38 16.01
CA LYS A 31 3.19 18.27 16.41
C LYS A 31 3.37 17.36 17.64
N GLU A 32 2.45 17.42 18.60
CA GLU A 32 2.54 16.54 19.78
C GLU A 32 2.42 15.06 19.40
N GLN A 33 1.53 14.73 18.46
CA GLN A 33 1.39 13.36 17.96
C GLN A 33 2.62 12.87 17.20
N LEU A 34 3.28 13.76 16.44
CA LEU A 34 4.54 13.42 15.76
C LEU A 34 5.68 13.13 16.74
N GLU A 35 5.76 13.91 17.83
CA GLU A 35 6.72 13.69 18.91
C GLU A 35 6.44 12.40 19.68
N GLU A 36 5.18 12.10 20.00
CA GLU A 36 4.77 10.85 20.64
C GLU A 36 5.13 9.62 19.79
N LEU A 37 4.96 9.72 18.47
CA LEU A 37 5.32 8.67 17.52
C LEU A 37 6.82 8.64 17.20
N GLN A 38 7.64 9.48 17.85
CA GLN A 38 9.09 9.62 17.63
C GLN A 38 9.46 9.81 16.16
N TYR A 39 8.59 10.47 15.38
CA TYR A 39 8.77 10.65 13.94
C TYR A 39 9.00 9.33 13.17
N ASN A 40 8.55 8.20 13.71
CA ASN A 40 8.79 6.89 13.11
C ASN A 40 7.88 6.67 11.89
N PRO A 41 8.43 6.49 10.67
CA PRO A 41 7.64 6.32 9.45
C PRO A 41 6.68 5.12 9.49
N ILE A 42 7.08 4.03 10.16
CA ILE A 42 6.27 2.81 10.26
C ILE A 42 5.03 3.10 11.11
N ARG A 43 5.20 3.79 12.24
CA ARG A 43 4.08 4.13 13.14
C ARG A 43 3.10 5.10 12.48
N ILE A 44 3.61 6.05 11.71
CA ILE A 44 2.77 6.97 10.94
C ILE A 44 1.99 6.21 9.86
N ALA A 45 2.63 5.29 9.15
CA ALA A 45 1.96 4.43 8.17
C ALA A 45 0.92 3.50 8.80
N GLU A 46 1.17 2.94 9.99
CA GLU A 46 0.18 2.17 10.75
C GLU A 46 -1.05 3.01 11.10
N LEU A 47 -0.87 4.27 11.48
CA LEU A 47 -1.96 5.17 11.82
C LEU A 47 -2.81 5.54 10.59
N GLU A 48 -2.17 5.78 9.45
CA GLU A 48 -2.87 5.96 8.17
C GLU A 48 -3.61 4.69 7.72
N TYR A 49 -3.02 3.52 7.92
CA TYR A 49 -3.67 2.23 7.64
C TYR A 49 -4.92 2.03 8.49
N ASN A 50 -4.83 2.27 9.80
CA ASN A 50 -5.95 2.10 10.73
C ASN A 50 -7.10 3.07 10.43
N LYS A 51 -6.80 4.26 9.88
CA LYS A 51 -7.79 5.22 9.39
C LYS A 51 -8.32 4.88 7.98
N GLY A 52 -7.75 3.90 7.30
CA GLY A 52 -8.18 3.47 5.96
C GLY A 52 -7.85 4.46 4.85
N VAL A 53 -6.88 5.36 5.06
CA VAL A 53 -6.56 6.47 4.14
C VAL A 53 -5.22 6.32 3.42
N ILE A 54 -4.65 5.10 3.40
CA ILE A 54 -3.41 4.85 2.66
C ILE A 54 -3.66 5.04 1.15
N PRO A 55 -2.86 5.90 0.47
CA PRO A 55 -3.03 6.20 -0.95
C PRO A 55 -2.39 5.11 -1.84
N LEU A 56 -2.69 3.84 -1.58
CA LEU A 56 -2.19 2.69 -2.34
C LEU A 56 -3.36 1.78 -2.74
N SER A 57 -3.25 1.18 -3.92
CA SER A 57 -4.20 0.17 -4.40
C SER A 57 -3.50 -1.16 -4.59
N ILE A 58 -4.17 -2.25 -4.23
CA ILE A 58 -3.63 -3.60 -4.37
C ILE A 58 -4.14 -4.21 -5.67
N LYS A 59 -3.22 -4.64 -6.53
CA LYS A 59 -3.53 -5.49 -7.67
C LYS A 59 -3.29 -6.95 -7.27
N ARG A 60 -4.32 -7.79 -7.45
CA ARG A 60 -4.27 -9.24 -7.21
C ARG A 60 -4.22 -9.96 -8.56
N PRO A 61 -3.03 -10.14 -9.17
CA PRO A 61 -2.93 -10.94 -10.38
C PRO A 61 -3.29 -12.38 -10.05
N LEU A 62 -4.23 -12.95 -10.79
CA LEU A 62 -4.41 -14.40 -10.83
C LEU A 62 -3.23 -15.00 -11.59
N PRO A 63 -2.81 -16.24 -11.26
CA PRO A 63 -1.84 -16.95 -12.09
C PRO A 63 -2.35 -16.92 -13.53
N ALA A 64 -1.49 -16.52 -14.45
CA ALA A 64 -1.79 -16.69 -15.86
C ALA A 64 -2.15 -18.16 -16.07
N ARG A 65 -3.29 -18.43 -16.71
CA ARG A 65 -3.63 -19.78 -17.12
C ARG A 65 -2.52 -20.19 -18.09
N ALA A 66 -1.63 -21.07 -17.66
CA ALA A 66 -0.81 -21.81 -18.61
C ALA A 66 -1.80 -22.66 -19.42
N ILE A 67 -1.67 -22.61 -20.75
CA ILE A 67 -2.56 -23.12 -21.83
C ILE A 67 -3.50 -22.03 -22.42
N ASP A 68 -3.50 -21.68 -23.72
CA ASP A 68 -3.14 -22.43 -24.94
C ASP A 68 -2.40 -21.56 -25.99
N ASN A 69 -1.37 -22.12 -26.63
CA ASN A 69 -0.96 -21.69 -27.97
C ASN A 69 -2.12 -22.03 -28.91
N GLU A 70 -2.96 -21.06 -29.31
CA GLU A 70 -3.77 -21.03 -30.55
C GLU A 70 -4.81 -19.91 -30.41
N GLY A 71 -4.67 -18.85 -31.22
CA GLY A 71 -5.58 -17.70 -31.15
C GLY A 71 -5.00 -16.36 -31.62
N ALA A 72 -3.76 -16.34 -32.13
CA ALA A 72 -3.23 -15.20 -32.89
C ALA A 72 -3.45 -15.36 -34.40
N GLU A 73 -4.51 -16.07 -34.80
CA GLU A 73 -5.09 -15.96 -36.14
C GLU A 73 -6.47 -15.29 -36.01
N ALA A 74 -6.77 -14.39 -36.95
CA ALA A 74 -8.00 -13.61 -37.10
C ALA A 74 -8.16 -12.34 -36.21
N LYS A 75 -7.40 -11.30 -36.54
CA LYS A 75 -8.05 -10.01 -36.87
C LYS A 75 -7.60 -9.58 -38.27
N ALA A 76 -8.61 -9.45 -39.13
CA ALA A 76 -8.57 -9.10 -40.53
C ALA A 76 -7.95 -7.74 -40.82
#